data_AF-A0A174G1J1-F1
#
_entry.id   AF-A0A174G1J1-F1
#
_cell.length_a   1.000
_cell.length_b   1.000
_cell.length_c   1.000
_cell.angle_alpha   90.00
_cell.angle_beta   90.00
_cell.angle_gamma   90.00
#
_symmetry.space_group_name_H-M   'P 1'
#
loop_
_entity.id
_entity.type
_entity.pdbx_description
1 polymer ?
#
loop_
_entity_poly.entity_id
_entity_poly.type
_entity_poly.pdbx_seq_one_letter_code
_entity_poly.pdbx_strand_id
1 'polypeptide(L)' 'MNETLEQQIKRLEFCRDCIDQSYKAGRDEYNRLERMIEELKEKQK' A
#
# COMPACT_ATOMS: atom_id res chain seq x y z
N MET A 1 -0.10 -7.97 -20.58
CA MET A 1 0.46 -6.63 -20.27
C MET A 1 0.79 -6.67 -18.79
N ASN A 2 2.07 -6.50 -18.41
CA ASN A 2 2.46 -6.52 -17.01
C ASN A 2 2.15 -5.14 -16.38
N GLU A 3 1.62 -5.15 -15.15
CA GLU A 3 1.39 -3.93 -14.35
C GLU A 3 2.71 -3.16 -14.19
N THR A 4 2.70 -1.84 -14.42
CA THR A 4 3.88 -1.02 -14.13
C THR A 4 4.05 -0.83 -12.62
N LEU A 5 5.27 -0.52 -12.17
CA LEU A 5 5.52 -0.21 -10.75
C LEU A 5 4.60 0.91 -10.23
N GLU A 6 4.35 1.93 -11.05
CA GLU A 6 3.46 3.03 -10.69
C GLU A 6 1.99 2.59 -10.57
N GLN A 7 1.53 1.71 -11.46
CA GLN A 7 0.18 1.13 -11.38
C GLN A 7 0.05 0.25 -10.13
N GLN A 8 1.07 -0.53 -9.80
CA GLN A 8 1.11 -1.35 -8.60
C GLN A 8 1.05 -0.49 -7.33
N ILE A 9 1.82 0.59 -7.25
CA ILE A 9 1.79 1.54 -6.12
C ILE A 9 0.39 2.14 -5.97
N LYS A 10 -0.20 2.65 -7.06
CA LYS A 10 -1.56 3.25 -7.03
C LYS A 10 -2.62 2.25 -6.55
N ARG A 11 -2.54 1.00 -6.99
CA ARG A 11 -3.45 -0.06 -6.54
C ARG A 11 -3.30 -0.34 -5.05
N LEU A 12 -2.07 -0.37 -4.54
CA LEU A 12 -1.80 -0.60 -3.11
C LEU A 12 -2.25 0.57 -2.25
N GLU A 13 -2.04 1.81 -2.69
CA GLU A 13 -2.56 3.01 -2.02
C GLU A 13 -4.09 2.96 -1.92
N PHE A 14 -4.77 2.61 -3.02
CA PHE A 14 -6.22 2.41 -3.01
C PHE A 14 -6.65 1.32 -2.01
N CYS A 15 -5.98 0.17 -1.98
CA CYS A 15 -6.28 -0.90 -1.02
C CYS A 15 -6.07 -0.45 0.43
N ARG A 16 -4.98 0.26 0.72
CA ARG A 16 -4.67 0.79 2.05
C ARG A 16 -5.75 1.76 2.52
N ASP A 17 -6.19 2.67 1.66
CA ASP A 17 -7.19 3.69 2.00
C ASP A 17 -8.58 3.08 2.28
N CYS A 18 -8.85 1.87 1.77
CA CYS A 18 -10.09 1.15 2.05
C CYS A 18 -10.10 0.43 3.41
N ILE A 19 -8.99 0.39 4.15
CA ILE A 19 -8.91 -0.36 5.40
C ILE A 19 -9.64 0.38 6.52
N ASP A 20 -10.59 -0.29 7.17
CA ASP A 20 -11.18 0.20 8.41
C ASP A 20 -10.16 0.12 9.56
N GLN A 21 -9.76 1.28 10.07
CA GLN A 21 -8.78 1.42 11.14
C GLN A 21 -9.41 1.48 12.55
N SER A 22 -10.72 1.29 12.70
CA SER A 22 -11.42 1.33 13.99
C SER A 22 -10.93 0.24 14.95
N TYR A 23 -10.47 -0.89 14.43
CA TYR A 23 -9.95 -2.01 15.20
C TYR A 23 -8.45 -2.24 14.97
N LYS A 24 -7.81 -2.96 15.91
CA LYS A 24 -6.36 -3.19 15.93
C LYS A 24 -5.86 -3.86 14.65
N ALA A 25 -6.53 -4.92 14.19
CA ALA A 25 -6.09 -5.64 12.99
C ALA A 25 -6.15 -4.76 11.73
N GLY A 26 -7.09 -3.82 11.64
CA GLY A 26 -7.14 -2.84 10.56
C GLY A 26 -5.95 -1.89 10.57
N ARG A 27 -5.62 -1.33 11.74
CA ARG A 27 -4.41 -0.49 11.88
C ARG A 27 -3.12 -1.25 11.57
N ASP A 28 -3.04 -2.51 12.01
CA ASP A 28 -1.88 -3.36 11.76
C ASP A 28 -1.70 -3.61 10.24
N GLU A 29 -2.79 -3.86 9.50
CA GLU A 29 -2.75 -4.05 8.04
C GLU A 29 -2.48 -2.75 7.29
N TYR A 30 -3.07 -1.62 7.72
CA TYR A 30 -2.76 -0.30 7.16
C TYR A 30 -1.26 -0.02 7.23
N ASN A 31 -0.66 -0.21 8.41
CA ASN A 31 0.78 0.02 8.62
C ASN A 31 1.65 -0.96 7.82
N ARG A 32 1.18 -2.18 7.59
CA ARG A 32 1.87 -3.15 6.73
C ARG A 32 1.88 -2.69 5.28
N LEU A 33 0.73 -2.26 4.75
CA LEU A 33 0.64 -1.75 3.38
C LEU A 33 1.43 -0.46 3.20
N GLU A 34 1.41 0.45 4.18
CA GLU A 34 2.19 1.70 4.13
C GLU A 34 3.67 1.42 3.91
N ARG A 35 4.27 0.55 4.74
CA ARG A 35 5.69 0.17 4.60
C ARG A 35 6.00 -0.43 3.23
N MET A 36 5.13 -1.30 2.73
CA MET A 36 5.33 -1.91 1.42
C MET A 36 5.27 -0.88 0.28
N ILE A 37 4.37 0.11 0.38
CA ILE A 37 4.28 1.22 -0.58
C ILE A 37 5.54 2.09 -0.52
N GLU A 38 6.03 2.41 0.67
CA GLU A 38 7.29 3.17 0.85
C GLU A 38 8.48 2.45 0.22
N GLU A 39 8.65 1.16 0.48
CA GLU A 39 9.71 0.33 -0.13
C GLU A 39 9.62 0.30 -1.67
N LEU A 40 8.41 0.29 -2.23
CA LEU A 40 8.21 0.33 -3.68
C LEU A 40 8.51 1.71 -4.27
N LYS A 41 8.17 2.80 -3.56
CA LYS A 41 8.50 4.18 -3.95
C LYS A 41 10.01 4.42 -3.90
N GLU A 42 10.73 3.84 -2.95
CA GLU A 42 12.20 3.90 -2.90
C GLU A 42 12.85 3.23 -4.10
N LYS A 43 12.31 2.12 -4.59
CA LYS A 43 12.79 1.46 -5.82
C LYS A 43 12.57 2.27 -7.10
N GLN A 44 11.73 3.30 -7.04
CA GLN A 44 11.47 4.22 -8.16
C GLN A 44 12.47 5.39 -8.20
N LYS A 45 13.23 5.62 -7.11
CA LYS A 45 14.29 6.64 -7.04
C LYS A 45 15.60 6.10 -7.61
#